data_AF-J9PZF2-F1
#
_entry.id   AF-J9PZF2-F1
#
_cell.length_a   1.000
_cell.length_b   1.000
_cell.length_c   1.000
_cell.angle_alpha   90.00
_cell.angle_beta   90.00
_cell.angle_gamma   90.00
#
_symmetry.space_group_name_H-M   'P 1'
#
loop_
_entity.id
_entity.type
_entity.pdbx_description
1 polymer ?
#
loop_
_entity_poly.entity_id
_entity_poly.type
_entity_poly.pdbx_seq_one_letter_code
_entity_poly.pdbx_strand_id
1 'polypeptide(L)' 'NCALYQRGGWWYHACAHSNLNGVWHRGGHYRSRYQDGVYWAEFRGGAYSLKKAAMLIRPLRP' A
#
# COMPACT_ATOMS: atom_id res chain seq x y z
N ASN A 1 15.53 2.63 -4.69
CA ASN A 1 15.23 2.32 -3.28
C ASN A 1 13.75 2.61 -3.00
N CYS A 2 12.86 1.66 -3.25
CA CYS A 2 11.41 1.90 -3.17
C CYS A 2 10.89 2.01 -1.73
N ALA A 3 11.49 1.25 -0.80
CA ALA A 3 11.13 1.32 0.62
C ALA A 3 11.30 2.75 1.18
N LEU A 4 12.37 3.45 0.79
CA LEU A 4 12.58 4.85 1.17
C LEU A 4 11.49 5.78 0.62
N TYR A 5 11.08 5.61 -0.64
CA TYR A 5 10.12 6.51 -1.31
C TYR A 5 8.67 6.23 -0.95
N GLN A 6 8.28 4.96 -0.83
CA GLN A 6 6.91 4.55 -0.49
C GLN A 6 6.68 4.42 1.02
N ARG A 7 7.70 4.70 1.84
CA ARG A 7 7.61 4.86 3.30
C ARG A 7 6.94 3.70 4.03
N GLY A 8 7.25 2.46 3.62
CA GLY A 8 6.74 1.24 4.24
C GLY A 8 7.62 0.03 3.90
N GLY A 9 7.64 -0.97 4.78
CA GLY A 9 8.23 -2.27 4.48
C GLY A 9 7.27 -3.10 3.63
N TRP A 10 7.70 -3.52 2.44
CA TRP A 10 6.85 -4.28 1.51
C TRP A 10 7.69 -5.18 0.61
N TRP A 11 7.02 -6.14 -0.05
CA TRP A 11 7.62 -6.96 -1.11
C TRP A 11 7.70 -6.15 -2.41
N TYR A 12 8.73 -5.31 -2.51
CA TYR A 12 8.93 -4.44 -3.66
C TYR A 12 9.51 -5.19 -4.87
N HIS A 13 8.97 -4.92 -6.06
CA HIS A 13 9.49 -5.28 -7.37
C HIS A 13 9.13 -4.18 -8.36
N ALA A 14 10.13 -3.44 -8.87
CA ALA A 14 9.90 -2.17 -9.58
C ALA A 14 8.96 -1.22 -8.79
N CYS A 15 9.23 -1.11 -7.48
CA CYS A 15 8.33 -0.61 -6.46
C CYS A 15 7.14 -1.52 -6.23
N ALA A 16 5.89 -1.08 -6.35
CA ALA A 16 4.76 -1.96 -6.05
C ALA A 16 3.47 -1.51 -6.71
N HIS A 17 2.54 -2.45 -6.81
CA HIS A 17 1.13 -2.24 -7.15
C HIS A 17 0.24 -2.11 -5.91
N SER A 18 0.77 -2.46 -4.74
CA SER A 18 0.11 -2.29 -3.46
C SER A 18 1.15 -1.93 -2.40
N ASN A 19 0.71 -1.22 -1.37
CA ASN A 19 1.52 -1.02 -0.17
C ASN A 19 0.57 -0.94 1.02
N LEU A 20 0.29 -2.08 1.66
CA LEU A 20 -0.61 -2.11 2.82
C LEU A 20 0.08 -1.62 4.11
N ASN A 21 1.40 -1.43 4.06
CA ASN A 21 2.24 -0.96 5.17
C ASN A 21 2.72 0.50 4.96
N GLY A 22 2.11 1.24 4.04
CA GLY A 22 2.45 2.63 3.75
C GLY A 22 1.91 3.61 4.79
N VAL A 23 2.16 4.90 4.55
CA VAL A 23 1.64 6.01 5.37
C VAL A 23 0.12 6.04 5.28
N TRP A 24 -0.54 6.12 6.42
CA TRP A 24 -1.99 6.29 6.44
C TRP A 24 -2.36 7.76 6.23
N HIS A 25 -2.82 8.09 5.01
CA HIS A 25 -3.32 9.43 4.70
C HIS A 25 -4.83 9.51 4.97
N ARG A 26 -5.24 10.51 5.74
CA ARG A 26 -6.67 10.72 6.06
C ARG A 26 -7.43 11.26 4.85
N GLY A 27 -8.68 10.87 4.70
CA GLY A 27 -9.58 11.42 3.67
C GLY A 27 -9.54 10.68 2.33
N GLY A 28 -8.78 9.60 2.20
CA GLY A 28 -8.75 8.79 0.99
C GLY A 28 -7.75 9.32 -0.04
N HIS A 29 -8.23 10.08 -1.03
CA HIS A 29 -7.34 10.66 -2.04
C HIS A 29 -6.31 11.57 -1.37
N TYR A 30 -5.03 11.33 -1.64
CA TYR A 30 -3.93 12.07 -1.06
C TYR A 30 -3.00 12.62 -2.13
N ARG A 31 -2.26 13.66 -1.77
CA ARG A 31 -1.21 14.24 -2.61
C ARG A 31 0.11 14.06 -1.90
N SER A 32 0.97 13.24 -2.47
CA SER A 32 2.36 13.07 -2.04
C SER A 32 3.25 13.05 -3.28
N ARG A 33 4.53 13.34 -3.09
CA ARG A 33 5.55 13.23 -4.15
C ARG A 33 5.69 11.78 -4.63
N TYR A 34 5.35 10.82 -3.78
CA TYR A 34 5.46 9.39 -4.05
C TYR A 34 4.14 8.67 -3.74
N GLN A 35 3.96 7.47 -4.28
CA GLN A 35 2.86 6.56 -3.89
C GLN A 35 3.20 5.92 -2.55
N ASP A 36 3.13 6.71 -1.48
CA ASP A 36 3.56 6.35 -0.13
C ASP A 36 2.41 6.02 0.82
N GLY A 37 1.18 6.00 0.33
CA GLY A 37 0.00 5.73 1.12
C GLY A 37 -0.22 4.24 1.41
N VAL A 38 -1.24 3.94 2.23
CA VAL A 38 -1.84 2.60 2.26
C VAL A 38 -2.66 2.38 0.98
N TYR A 39 -2.11 1.84 -0.10
CA TYR A 39 -2.80 1.76 -1.41
C TYR A 39 -2.88 0.35 -2.00
N TRP A 40 -3.81 0.18 -2.93
CA TRP A 40 -3.94 -0.98 -3.81
C TRP A 40 -4.39 -0.47 -5.21
N ALA A 41 -3.48 -0.53 -6.18
CA ALA A 41 -3.64 0.12 -7.48
C ALA A 41 -4.85 -0.41 -8.25
N GLU A 42 -5.06 -1.73 -8.25
CA GLU A 42 -6.16 -2.41 -8.94
C GLU A 42 -7.53 -2.16 -8.29
N PHE A 43 -7.58 -1.56 -7.09
CA PHE A 43 -8.85 -1.27 -6.42
C PHE A 43 -9.22 0.22 -6.49
N ARG A 44 -8.38 1.11 -5.96
CA ARG A 44 -8.67 2.57 -5.90
C ARG A 44 -7.55 3.44 -6.47
N GLY A 45 -6.62 2.83 -7.20
CA GLY A 45 -5.43 3.50 -7.70
C GLY A 45 -4.36 3.74 -6.64
N GLY A 46 -3.19 4.19 -7.09
CA GLY A 46 -2.02 4.43 -6.24
C GLY A 46 -2.02 5.75 -5.46
N ALA A 47 -3.02 6.61 -5.66
CA ALA A 47 -3.15 7.90 -4.97
C ALA A 47 -4.36 7.94 -4.01
N TYR A 48 -4.89 6.77 -3.63
CA TYR A 48 -5.95 6.63 -2.65
C TYR A 48 -5.45 5.84 -1.45
N SER A 49 -5.48 6.44 -0.26
CA SER A 49 -5.11 5.77 0.98
C SER A 49 -6.34 5.10 1.61
N LEU A 50 -6.29 3.78 1.70
CA LEU A 50 -7.32 2.95 2.30
C LEU A 50 -7.42 3.25 3.80
N LYS A 51 -8.66 3.35 4.29
CA LYS A 51 -8.93 3.65 5.70
C LYS A 51 -8.49 2.50 6.62
N LYS A 52 -8.53 1.26 6.13
CA LYS A 52 -8.20 0.04 6.86
C LYS A 52 -7.60 -0.97 5.88
N ALA A 53 -6.65 -1.76 6.38
CA ALA A 53 -6.12 -2.94 5.69
C ALA A 53 -5.90 -4.04 6.75
N ALA A 54 -6.12 -5.29 6.36
CA ALA A 54 -5.82 -6.44 7.20
C ALA A 54 -5.30 -7.55 6.28
N MET A 55 -4.18 -8.16 6.65
CA MET A 55 -3.62 -9.33 5.99
C MET A 55 -3.82 -10.52 6.93
N LEU A 56 -4.58 -11.51 6.49
CA LEU A 56 -4.92 -12.71 7.26
C LEU A 56 -4.63 -13.92 6.38
N ILE A 57 -4.08 -14.98 6.98
CA ILE A 57 -3.83 -16.25 6.31
C ILE A 57 -4.62 -17.35 7.02
N ARG A 58 -5.06 -18.36 6.27
CA ARG A 58 -5.67 -19.56 6.83
C ARG A 58 -4.98 -20.79 6.23
N PRO A 59 -4.65 -21.81 7.04
CA PRO A 59 -4.10 -23.06 6.52
C PRO A 59 -5.01 -23.67 5.45
N LEU A 60 -4.40 -24.15 4.36
CA LEU A 60 -5.09 -25.01 3.39
C LEU A 60 -5.02 -26.44 3.93
N ARG A 61 -6.15 -27.15 3.94
CA ARG A 61 -6.14 -28.60 4.18
C ARG A 61 -5.57 -29.26 2.92
N PRO A 62 -4.59 -30.18 3.04
CA PRO A 62 -4.03 -30.90 1.90
C PRO A 62 -5.09 -31.69 1.13
#